data_AF-A0A7J2IZW3-F1
#
_entry.id   AF-A0A7J2IZW3-F1
#
_cell.length_a   1.000
_cell.length_b   1.000
_cell.length_c   1.000
_cell.angle_alpha   90.00
_cell.angle_beta   90.00
_cell.angle_gamma   90.00
#
_symmetry.space_group_name_H-M   'P 1'
#
loop_
_entity.id
_entity.type
_entity.pdbx_description
1 polymer ?
#
loop_
_entity_poly.entity_id
_entity_poly.type
_entity_poly.pdbx_seq_one_letter_code
_entity_poly.pdbx_strand_id
1 'polypeptide(L)'
;MLVVFSEQCLEYSFPFHPESAERVKSIYDSLERNGFQFVNTKLASKDEVLKVHTAEHFKKIESGNYFDPDTPIIDIKYPLLAAGTAIKAAKLQGFALARPPGHHAGKNFLGGFCYLNNIAIAVKALNKKRTAILDIDAHHGNGTEDIFFNDKQTLYVSLHQSSLYPGTGLKSEANCFNFPLPRKT
;
A
#
# COMPACT_ATOMS: atom_id res chain seq x y z
N MET A 1 18.09 -10.33 4.97
CA MET A 1 16.69 -9.87 4.88
C MET A 1 16.07 -10.50 3.66
N LEU A 2 14.89 -11.14 3.79
CA LEU A 2 14.18 -11.73 2.64
C LEU A 2 13.38 -10.66 1.91
N VAL A 3 13.40 -10.69 0.58
CA VAL A 3 12.54 -9.86 -0.27
C VAL A 3 11.38 -10.72 -0.76
N VAL A 4 10.15 -10.27 -0.53
CA VAL A 4 8.97 -10.91 -1.09
C VAL A 4 8.59 -10.18 -2.36
N PHE A 5 8.52 -10.91 -3.46
CA PHE A 5 8.27 -10.38 -4.78
C PHE A 5 7.54 -11.42 -5.64
N SER A 6 6.72 -10.95 -6.58
CA SER A 6 6.11 -11.81 -7.58
C SER A 6 6.20 -11.12 -8.93
N GLU A 7 6.78 -11.78 -9.93
CA GLU A 7 6.94 -11.24 -11.28
C GLU A 7 5.61 -10.88 -11.95
N GLN A 8 4.50 -11.48 -11.52
CA GLN A 8 3.16 -11.16 -12.03
C GLN A 8 2.79 -9.68 -11.80
N CYS A 9 3.38 -8.99 -10.81
CA CYS A 9 3.15 -7.56 -10.62
C CYS A 9 3.73 -6.68 -11.74
N LEU A 10 4.53 -7.26 -12.65
CA LEU A 10 5.09 -6.60 -13.83
C LEU A 10 4.16 -6.72 -15.07
N GLU A 11 3.10 -7.53 -15.01
CA GLU A 11 2.28 -7.86 -16.19
C GLU A 11 1.31 -6.73 -16.61
N TYR A 12 0.92 -5.83 -15.69
CA TYR A 12 0.01 -4.73 -16.02
C TYR A 12 0.75 -3.41 -16.27
N SER A 13 0.28 -2.68 -17.26
CA SER A 13 0.81 -1.37 -17.64
C SER A 13 -0.27 -0.49 -18.24
N PHE A 14 -0.07 0.83 -18.15
CA PHE A 14 -0.87 1.83 -18.85
C PHE A 14 0.05 2.81 -19.56
N PRO A 15 -0.25 3.17 -20.82
CA PRO A 15 0.57 4.13 -21.55
C PRO A 15 0.75 5.44 -20.77
N PHE A 16 1.99 5.92 -20.69
CA PHE A 16 2.38 7.19 -20.03
C PHE A 16 2.11 7.27 -18.52
N HIS A 17 1.72 6.17 -17.88
CA HIS A 17 1.45 6.15 -16.45
C HIS A 17 2.75 6.07 -15.63
N PRO A 18 2.97 6.94 -14.63
CA PRO A 18 4.24 6.97 -13.88
C PRO A 18 4.38 5.77 -12.94
N GLU A 19 3.28 5.22 -12.44
CA GLU A 19 3.29 3.93 -11.75
C GLU A 19 3.44 2.82 -12.80
N SER A 20 4.66 2.31 -12.98
CA SER A 20 5.02 1.37 -14.05
C SER A 20 5.81 0.16 -13.56
N ALA A 21 5.82 -0.91 -14.36
CA ALA A 21 6.56 -2.14 -14.05
C ALA A 21 8.07 -1.91 -13.91
N GLU A 22 8.63 -0.99 -14.69
CA GLU A 22 10.06 -0.63 -14.70
C GLU A 22 10.53 -0.09 -13.34
N ARG A 23 9.65 0.63 -12.60
CA ARG A 23 9.96 1.12 -11.24
C ARG A 23 10.33 -0.03 -10.31
N VAL A 24 9.58 -1.12 -10.38
CA VAL A 24 9.76 -2.26 -9.48
C VAL A 24 10.82 -3.22 -10.02
N LYS A 25 10.88 -3.39 -11.35
CA LYS A 25 11.91 -4.21 -11.99
C LYS A 25 13.32 -3.66 -11.75
N SER A 26 13.52 -2.35 -11.82
CA SER A 26 14.82 -1.74 -11.52
C SER A 26 15.26 -1.96 -10.07
N ILE A 27 14.33 -1.91 -9.10
CA ILE A 27 14.60 -2.24 -7.70
C ILE A 27 14.93 -3.73 -7.56
N TYR A 28 14.16 -4.62 -8.19
CA TYR A 28 14.44 -6.06 -8.23
C TYR A 28 15.86 -6.34 -8.73
N ASP A 29 16.23 -5.81 -9.91
CA ASP A 29 17.54 -6.05 -10.53
C ASP A 29 18.69 -5.49 -9.68
N SER A 30 18.45 -4.37 -8.98
CA SER A 30 19.41 -3.83 -8.02
C SER A 30 19.60 -4.76 -6.82
N LEU A 31 18.51 -5.21 -6.19
CA LEU A 31 18.55 -6.10 -5.04
C LEU A 31 19.14 -7.47 -5.40
N GLU A 32 18.79 -8.01 -6.57
CA GLU A 32 19.34 -9.28 -7.07
C GLU A 32 20.86 -9.19 -7.27
N ARG A 33 21.36 -8.14 -7.92
CA ARG A 33 22.81 -7.91 -8.08
C ARG A 33 23.55 -7.76 -6.74
N ASN A 34 22.86 -7.28 -5.70
CA ASN A 34 23.39 -7.16 -4.34
C ASN A 34 23.20 -8.44 -3.50
N GLY A 35 22.76 -9.55 -4.10
CA GLY A 35 22.68 -10.86 -3.45
C GLY A 35 21.49 -11.04 -2.50
N PHE A 36 20.45 -10.22 -2.61
CA PHE A 36 19.23 -10.42 -1.83
C PHE A 36 18.48 -11.68 -2.26
N GLN A 37 17.92 -12.39 -1.29
CA GLN A 37 17.12 -13.59 -1.54
C GLN A 37 15.64 -13.24 -1.73
N PHE A 38 15.04 -13.82 -2.76
CA PHE A 38 13.65 -13.59 -3.11
C PHE A 38 12.76 -14.78 -2.75
N VAL A 39 11.56 -14.47 -2.27
CA VAL A 39 10.52 -15.44 -1.95
C VAL A 39 9.23 -15.03 -2.66
N ASN A 40 8.58 -15.99 -3.32
CA ASN A 40 7.31 -15.73 -3.99
C ASN A 40 6.16 -15.58 -2.98
N THR A 41 5.04 -15.02 -3.44
CA THR A 41 3.85 -14.77 -2.63
C THR A 41 2.61 -15.45 -3.22
N LYS A 42 1.49 -15.33 -2.53
CA LYS A 42 0.15 -15.72 -3.00
C LYS A 42 -0.76 -14.49 -2.96
N LEU A 43 -1.88 -14.56 -3.67
CA LEU A 43 -2.94 -13.57 -3.54
C LEU A 43 -3.46 -13.51 -2.09
N ALA A 44 -3.72 -12.31 -1.58
CA ALA A 44 -4.49 -12.14 -0.35
C ALA A 44 -5.90 -12.71 -0.54
N SER A 45 -6.46 -13.33 0.50
CA SER A 45 -7.84 -13.80 0.44
C SER A 45 -8.82 -12.63 0.59
N LYS A 46 -10.05 -12.81 0.09
CA LYS A 46 -11.13 -11.85 0.33
C LYS A 46 -11.32 -11.56 1.83
N ASP A 47 -11.26 -12.60 2.67
CA ASP A 47 -11.39 -12.43 4.13
C ASP A 47 -10.26 -11.60 4.73
N GLU A 48 -9.03 -11.68 4.20
CA GLU A 48 -7.94 -10.81 4.63
C GLU A 48 -8.18 -9.35 4.22
N VAL A 49 -8.72 -9.12 3.02
CA VAL A 49 -9.06 -7.78 2.54
C VAL A 49 -10.20 -7.17 3.36
N LEU A 50 -11.24 -7.95 3.67
CA LEU A 50 -12.43 -7.50 4.42
C LEU A 50 -12.16 -7.17 5.90
N LYS A 51 -10.97 -7.49 6.42
CA LYS A 51 -10.53 -7.00 7.74
C LYS A 51 -10.18 -5.51 7.75
N VAL A 52 -10.04 -4.91 6.58
CA VAL A 52 -9.61 -3.52 6.38
C VAL A 52 -10.62 -2.74 5.56
N HIS A 53 -10.99 -3.30 4.41
CA HIS A 53 -11.85 -2.65 3.43
C HIS A 53 -13.29 -3.11 3.61
N THR A 54 -14.24 -2.24 3.27
CA THR A 54 -15.65 -2.64 3.22
C THR A 54 -15.88 -3.67 2.10
N ALA A 55 -16.97 -4.45 2.21
CA ALA A 55 -17.40 -5.33 1.13
C ALA A 55 -17.77 -4.56 -0.15
N GLU A 56 -18.26 -3.33 -0.01
CA GLU A 56 -18.57 -2.44 -1.12
C GLU A 56 -17.30 -2.04 -1.89
N HIS A 57 -16.24 -1.65 -1.17
CA HIS A 57 -14.94 -1.32 -1.75
C HIS A 57 -14.34 -2.48 -2.53
N PHE A 58 -14.33 -3.67 -1.91
CA PHE A 58 -13.87 -4.88 -2.57
C PHE A 58 -14.64 -5.14 -3.87
N LYS A 59 -15.97 -5.02 -3.84
CA LYS A 59 -16.83 -5.23 -5.00
C LYS A 59 -16.56 -4.19 -6.10
N LYS A 60 -16.32 -2.92 -5.76
CA LYS A 60 -15.97 -1.87 -6.73
C LYS A 60 -14.71 -2.25 -7.51
N ILE A 61 -13.66 -2.69 -6.80
CA ILE A 61 -12.40 -3.11 -7.42
C ILE A 61 -12.62 -4.36 -8.27
N GLU A 62 -13.32 -5.36 -7.72
CA GLU A 62 -13.59 -6.65 -8.39
C GLU A 62 -14.34 -6.46 -9.71
N SER A 63 -15.34 -5.56 -9.73
CA SER A 63 -16.12 -5.29 -10.93
C SER A 63 -15.52 -4.22 -11.85
N GLY A 64 -14.43 -3.58 -11.47
CA GLY A 64 -13.90 -2.40 -12.18
C GLY A 64 -14.86 -1.20 -12.21
N ASN A 65 -15.83 -1.13 -11.28
CA ASN A 65 -16.86 -0.09 -11.28
C ASN A 65 -16.46 1.08 -10.38
N TYR A 66 -15.40 1.76 -10.80
CA TYR A 66 -14.90 2.99 -10.19
C TYR A 66 -14.28 3.88 -11.26
N PHE A 67 -14.16 5.15 -10.93
CA PHE A 67 -13.42 6.10 -11.73
C PHE A 67 -12.54 6.92 -10.80
N ASP A 68 -11.26 6.97 -11.14
CA ASP A 68 -10.29 7.87 -10.56
C ASP A 68 -9.32 8.29 -11.68
N PRO A 69 -8.96 9.58 -11.82
CA PRO A 69 -8.17 10.06 -12.96
C PRO A 69 -6.77 9.47 -13.06
N ASP A 70 -6.19 9.05 -11.93
CA ASP A 70 -4.83 8.56 -11.84
C ASP A 70 -4.74 7.08 -11.47
N THR A 71 -5.85 6.44 -11.10
CA THR A 71 -5.88 5.03 -10.70
C THR A 71 -6.67 4.21 -11.73
N PRO A 72 -6.02 3.66 -12.77
CA PRO A 72 -6.69 3.01 -13.89
C PRO A 72 -7.30 1.65 -13.52
N ILE A 73 -8.27 1.16 -14.30
CA ILE A 73 -8.93 -0.12 -14.00
C ILE A 73 -8.00 -1.30 -14.34
N ILE A 74 -7.63 -2.08 -13.33
CA ILE A 74 -6.82 -3.31 -13.47
C ILE A 74 -7.54 -4.55 -12.98
N ASP A 75 -7.07 -5.72 -13.41
CA ASP A 75 -7.48 -7.01 -12.86
C ASP A 75 -7.21 -7.04 -11.34
N ILE A 76 -8.25 -7.39 -10.56
CA ILE A 76 -8.19 -7.47 -9.10
C ILE A 76 -7.08 -8.41 -8.59
N LYS A 77 -6.61 -9.36 -9.43
CA LYS A 77 -5.47 -10.22 -9.07
C LYS A 77 -4.23 -9.39 -8.69
N TYR A 78 -3.97 -8.23 -9.29
CA TYR A 78 -2.76 -7.46 -8.99
C TYR A 78 -2.81 -6.77 -7.62
N PRO A 79 -3.88 -6.02 -7.24
CA PRO A 79 -4.04 -5.55 -5.86
C PRO A 79 -4.00 -6.68 -4.83
N LEU A 80 -4.62 -7.83 -5.11
CA LEU A 80 -4.59 -8.97 -4.19
C LEU A 80 -3.18 -9.57 -4.05
N LEU A 81 -2.40 -9.61 -5.13
CA LEU A 81 -1.02 -10.05 -5.12
C LEU A 81 -0.13 -9.10 -4.31
N ALA A 82 -0.32 -7.78 -4.46
CA ALA A 82 0.39 -6.77 -3.69
C ALA A 82 0.09 -6.87 -2.18
N ALA A 83 -1.19 -7.01 -1.82
CA ALA A 83 -1.60 -7.22 -0.44
C ALA A 83 -1.02 -8.52 0.14
N GLY A 84 -1.04 -9.62 -0.63
CA GLY A 84 -0.44 -10.89 -0.23
C GLY A 84 1.07 -10.82 -0.05
N THR A 85 1.76 -10.07 -0.91
CA THR A 85 3.19 -9.75 -0.79
C THR A 85 3.48 -9.06 0.55
N ALA A 86 2.67 -8.06 0.92
CA ALA A 86 2.81 -7.37 2.20
C ALA A 86 2.55 -8.31 3.40
N ILE A 87 1.51 -9.14 3.35
CA ILE A 87 1.22 -10.14 4.40
C ILE A 87 2.40 -11.09 4.59
N LYS A 88 2.93 -11.64 3.49
CA LYS A 88 4.03 -12.61 3.51
C LYS A 88 5.32 -11.97 4.03
N ALA A 89 5.65 -10.76 3.59
CA ALA A 89 6.82 -10.02 4.08
C ALA A 89 6.71 -9.72 5.57
N ALA A 90 5.54 -9.28 6.04
CA ALA A 90 5.30 -8.99 7.45
C ALA A 90 5.46 -10.24 8.33
N LYS A 91 4.99 -11.42 7.87
CA LYS A 91 5.20 -12.70 8.56
C LYS A 91 6.67 -13.13 8.61
N LEU A 92 7.44 -12.81 7.58
CA LEU A 92 8.87 -13.13 7.47
C LEU A 92 9.79 -12.06 8.05
N GLN A 93 9.25 -10.94 8.54
CA GLN A 93 10.03 -9.75 8.92
C GLN A 93 10.98 -9.31 7.79
N GLY A 94 10.46 -9.34 6.55
CA GLY A 94 11.20 -9.03 5.33
C GLY A 94 10.72 -7.76 4.64
N PHE A 95 11.21 -7.55 3.42
CA PHE A 95 10.86 -6.42 2.56
C PHE A 95 9.80 -6.84 1.54
N ALA A 96 8.70 -6.10 1.44
CA ALA A 96 7.67 -6.31 0.42
C ALA A 96 7.96 -5.44 -0.81
N LEU A 97 8.41 -6.04 -1.91
CA LEU A 97 8.52 -5.35 -3.19
C LEU A 97 7.17 -5.48 -3.92
N ALA A 98 6.16 -4.77 -3.43
CA ALA A 98 4.77 -4.90 -3.87
C ALA A 98 4.36 -3.84 -4.90
N ARG A 99 3.51 -4.23 -5.85
CA ARG A 99 2.89 -3.35 -6.86
C ARG A 99 1.52 -3.91 -7.28
N PRO A 100 0.43 -3.12 -7.31
CA PRO A 100 0.32 -1.67 -7.06
C PRO A 100 0.62 -1.22 -5.61
N PRO A 101 0.86 0.09 -5.37
CA PRO A 101 0.99 0.65 -4.01
C PRO A 101 -0.35 0.60 -3.24
N GLY A 102 -0.35 1.06 -1.98
CA GLY A 102 -1.54 0.90 -1.12
C GLY A 102 -1.90 2.01 -0.13
N HIS A 103 -0.99 2.90 0.26
CA HIS A 103 -1.23 3.79 1.41
C HIS A 103 -2.34 4.84 1.22
N HIS A 104 -2.78 5.10 -0.01
CA HIS A 104 -3.89 5.99 -0.33
C HIS A 104 -5.26 5.29 -0.36
N ALA A 105 -5.32 3.96 -0.31
CA ALA A 105 -6.59 3.23 -0.24
C ALA A 105 -7.12 3.26 1.21
N GLY A 106 -8.29 3.87 1.43
CA GLY A 106 -8.98 3.89 2.73
C GLY A 106 -9.96 2.74 2.87
N LYS A 107 -10.83 2.77 3.90
CA LYS A 107 -11.83 1.73 4.16
C LYS A 107 -12.82 1.55 2.99
N ASN A 108 -13.22 2.64 2.35
CA ASN A 108 -14.24 2.65 1.28
C ASN A 108 -13.89 3.55 0.08
N PHE A 109 -12.61 3.81 -0.15
CA PHE A 109 -12.14 4.61 -1.28
C PHE A 109 -10.75 4.16 -1.76
N LEU A 110 -10.45 4.44 -3.03
CA LEU A 110 -9.17 4.24 -3.71
C LEU A 110 -8.70 5.56 -4.31
N GLY A 111 -7.46 5.61 -4.78
CA GLY A 111 -6.87 6.78 -5.45
C GLY A 111 -5.35 6.79 -5.30
N GLY A 112 -4.66 7.69 -6.01
CA GLY A 112 -3.19 7.81 -5.93
C GLY A 112 -2.49 6.50 -6.26
N PHE A 113 -2.94 5.83 -7.32
CA PHE A 113 -2.47 4.51 -7.78
C PHE A 113 -2.79 3.34 -6.83
N CYS A 114 -3.47 3.58 -5.71
CA CYS A 114 -3.69 2.60 -4.66
C CYS A 114 -5.11 2.03 -4.70
N TYR A 115 -5.24 0.71 -4.81
CA TYR A 115 -6.53 0.00 -4.83
C TYR A 115 -6.85 -0.62 -3.47
N LEU A 116 -5.88 -1.33 -2.89
CA LEU A 116 -5.98 -1.95 -1.58
C LEU A 116 -4.84 -1.46 -0.68
N ASN A 117 -5.15 -1.25 0.59
CA ASN A 117 -4.14 -0.83 1.56
C ASN A 117 -3.28 -2.01 2.02
N ASN A 118 -2.18 -2.23 1.28
CA ASN A 118 -1.24 -3.34 1.50
C ASN A 118 -0.75 -3.42 2.96
N ILE A 119 -0.33 -2.28 3.54
CA ILE A 119 0.23 -2.25 4.90
C ILE A 119 -0.86 -2.50 5.94
N ALA A 120 -2.04 -1.91 5.80
CA ALA A 120 -3.14 -2.16 6.72
C ALA A 120 -3.59 -3.63 6.71
N ILE A 121 -3.67 -4.25 5.53
CA ILE A 121 -4.02 -5.66 5.40
C ILE A 121 -2.96 -6.52 6.09
N ALA A 122 -1.67 -6.23 5.88
CA ALA A 122 -0.59 -6.93 6.55
C ALA A 122 -0.65 -6.80 8.09
N VAL A 123 -0.94 -5.60 8.61
CA VAL A 123 -1.09 -5.34 10.05
C VAL A 123 -2.25 -6.14 10.64
N LYS A 124 -3.44 -6.11 10.01
CA LYS A 124 -4.59 -6.90 10.48
C LYS A 124 -4.36 -8.41 10.33
N ALA A 125 -3.58 -8.85 9.34
CA ALA A 125 -3.21 -10.26 9.17
C ALA A 125 -2.22 -10.75 10.24
N LEU A 126 -1.29 -9.91 10.68
CA LEU A 126 -0.36 -10.24 11.77
C LEU A 126 -1.02 -10.24 13.16
N ASN A 127 -2.11 -9.48 13.33
CA ASN A 127 -2.92 -9.40 14.56
C ASN A 127 -2.08 -9.19 15.84
N LYS A 128 -1.12 -8.26 15.78
CA LYS A 128 -0.28 -7.89 16.94
C LYS A 128 -0.97 -6.82 17.79
N LYS A 129 -0.76 -6.87 19.11
CA LYS A 129 -1.40 -5.97 20.09
C LYS A 129 -0.95 -4.50 19.99
N ARG A 130 0.26 -4.25 19.49
CA ARG A 130 0.83 -2.90 19.32
C ARG A 130 1.62 -2.88 18.03
N THR A 131 1.27 -1.97 17.14
CA THR A 131 1.91 -1.80 15.84
C THR A 131 2.19 -0.33 15.61
N ALA A 132 3.37 -0.01 15.08
CA ALA A 132 3.66 1.32 14.56
C ALA A 132 3.81 1.22 13.05
N ILE A 133 3.16 2.14 12.33
CA ILE A 133 3.31 2.32 10.89
C ILE A 133 4.02 3.65 10.71
N LEU A 134 5.23 3.60 10.14
CA LEU A 134 5.99 4.76 9.74
C LEU A 134 5.92 4.87 8.21
N ASP A 135 5.25 5.91 7.74
CA ASP A 135 5.11 6.25 6.33
C ASP A 135 6.07 7.40 5.98
N ILE A 136 7.00 7.11 5.08
CA ILE A 136 8.02 8.04 4.59
C ILE A 136 7.87 8.29 3.08
N ASP A 137 6.72 7.91 2.50
CA ASP A 137 6.38 8.35 1.15
C ASP A 137 6.22 9.87 1.13
N ALA A 138 6.56 10.50 -0.01
CA ALA A 138 6.44 11.94 -0.16
C ALA A 138 4.99 12.44 -0.04
N HIS A 139 4.00 11.58 -0.25
CA HIS A 139 2.57 11.87 -0.10
C HIS A 139 2.03 11.37 1.23
N HIS A 140 1.07 12.11 1.79
CA HIS A 140 0.38 11.64 2.99
C HIS A 140 -0.41 10.35 2.69
N GLY A 141 -0.17 9.29 3.46
CA GLY A 141 -0.91 8.02 3.38
C GLY A 141 -2.31 8.11 4.00
N ASN A 142 -3.16 8.97 3.43
CA ASN A 142 -4.53 9.26 3.89
C ASN A 142 -5.42 8.01 4.03
N GLY A 143 -5.20 6.98 3.22
CA GLY A 143 -5.93 5.72 3.36
C GLY A 143 -5.54 4.96 4.62
N THR A 144 -4.25 4.93 4.95
CA THR A 144 -3.74 4.31 6.18
C THR A 144 -4.24 5.07 7.41
N GLU A 145 -4.24 6.41 7.36
CA GLU A 145 -4.84 7.23 8.41
C GLU A 145 -6.33 6.92 8.58
N ASP A 146 -7.13 6.96 7.51
CA ASP A 146 -8.57 6.64 7.55
C ASP A 146 -8.85 5.26 8.19
N ILE A 147 -8.04 4.25 7.86
CA ILE A 147 -8.20 2.90 8.37
C ILE A 147 -7.94 2.82 9.88
N PHE A 148 -6.85 3.44 10.35
CA PHE A 148 -6.38 3.31 11.73
C PHE A 148 -6.74 4.47 12.64
N PHE A 149 -7.47 5.48 12.16
CA PHE A 149 -7.92 6.59 12.98
C PHE A 149 -8.68 6.09 14.22
N ASN A 150 -8.28 6.55 15.41
CA ASN A 150 -8.74 6.11 16.73
C ASN A 150 -8.51 4.61 17.07
N ASP A 151 -7.67 3.89 16.33
CA ASP A 151 -7.25 2.53 16.70
C ASP A 151 -6.21 2.58 17.84
N LYS A 152 -6.64 2.16 19.04
CA LYS A 152 -5.81 2.16 20.26
C LYS A 152 -4.58 1.25 20.19
N GLN A 153 -4.49 0.36 19.20
CA GLN A 153 -3.39 -0.60 19.05
C GLN A 153 -2.40 -0.20 17.96
N THR A 154 -2.70 0.83 17.17
CA THR A 154 -1.88 1.24 16.03
C THR A 154 -1.44 2.69 16.17
N LEU A 155 -0.14 2.93 16.11
CA LEU A 155 0.43 4.27 15.94
C LEU A 155 0.66 4.49 14.44
N TYR A 156 0.12 5.57 13.87
CA TYR A 156 0.44 5.99 12.51
C TYR A 156 1.30 7.24 12.56
N VAL A 157 2.41 7.23 11.82
CA VAL A 157 3.31 8.38 11.67
C VAL A 157 3.56 8.59 10.18
N SER A 158 3.34 9.80 9.69
CA SER A 158 3.61 10.16 8.29
C SER A 158 4.50 11.39 8.19
N LEU A 159 5.55 11.29 7.39
CA LEU A 159 6.39 12.40 6.98
C LEU A 159 6.14 12.61 5.48
N HIS A 160 5.57 13.73 5.10
CA HIS A 160 5.13 13.97 3.73
C HIS A 160 5.25 15.44 3.36
N GLN A 161 5.31 15.74 2.06
CA GLN A 161 5.36 17.12 1.58
C GLN A 161 3.99 17.81 1.74
N SER A 162 3.98 19.01 2.33
CA SER A 162 2.78 19.86 2.37
C SER A 162 2.42 20.40 0.99
N SER A 163 1.11 20.65 0.77
CA SER A 163 0.57 21.18 -0.49
C SER A 163 0.88 20.28 -1.72
N LEU A 164 0.99 18.97 -1.48
CA LEU A 164 1.00 17.90 -2.47
C LEU A 164 -0.30 17.08 -2.36
N TYR A 165 -0.60 16.25 -3.36
CA TYR A 165 -1.60 15.20 -3.21
C TYR A 165 -1.32 14.42 -1.90
N PRO A 166 -2.34 14.05 -1.11
CA PRO A 166 -3.79 14.15 -1.33
C PRO A 166 -4.46 15.42 -0.76
N GLY A 167 -3.70 16.41 -0.28
CA GLY A 167 -4.27 17.61 0.35
C GLY A 167 -4.77 17.41 1.79
N THR A 168 -4.45 16.27 2.42
CA THR A 168 -4.73 15.97 3.83
C THR A 168 -3.40 15.80 4.61
N GLY A 169 -3.46 15.42 5.90
CA GLY A 169 -2.25 15.24 6.71
C GLY A 169 -1.63 16.53 7.27
N LEU A 170 -2.36 17.65 7.25
CA LEU A 170 -1.82 18.94 7.70
C LEU A 170 -1.68 19.07 9.23
N LYS A 171 -2.31 18.17 9.99
CA LYS A 171 -2.31 18.18 11.46
C LYS A 171 -2.25 16.75 11.98
N SER A 172 -1.68 16.60 13.17
CA SER A 172 -1.76 15.36 13.93
C SER A 172 -3.08 15.30 14.70
N GLU A 173 -3.70 14.12 14.76
CA GLU A 173 -4.93 13.89 15.50
C GLU A 173 -4.99 12.45 16.05
N ALA A 174 -5.45 12.31 17.30
CA ALA A 174 -5.53 11.02 18.00
C ALA A 174 -4.21 10.22 17.97
N ASN A 175 -4.21 9.05 17.34
CA ASN A 175 -3.07 8.14 17.18
C ASN A 175 -2.30 8.34 15.86
N CYS A 176 -2.64 9.39 15.09
CA CYS A 176 -2.05 9.72 13.81
C CYS A 176 -1.19 10.98 13.93
N PHE A 177 0.12 10.81 13.77
CA PHE A 177 1.11 11.88 13.85
C PHE A 177 1.59 12.26 12.46
N ASN A 178 1.15 13.41 12.00
CA ASN A 178 1.47 13.94 10.69
C ASN A 178 2.49 15.07 10.77
N PHE A 179 3.55 14.92 9.99
CA PHE A 179 4.65 15.87 9.86
C PHE A 179 4.70 16.41 8.43
N PRO A 180 3.87 17.42 8.08
CA PRO A 180 3.90 18.04 6.78
C PRO A 180 5.17 18.91 6.62
N LEU A 181 6.00 18.56 5.63
CA LEU A 181 7.29 19.19 5.36
C LEU A 181 7.18 20.21 4.20
N PRO A 182 7.94 21.32 4.24
CA PRO A 182 8.04 22.23 3.10
C PRO A 182 8.61 21.54 1.85
N ARG A 183 8.33 22.12 0.67
CA ARG A 183 8.96 21.69 -0.58
C ARG A 183 10.49 21.85 -0.47
N LYS A 184 11.23 20.91 -1.07
CA LYS A 184 12.71 20.89 -1.13
C LYS A 184 13.40 20.71 0.24
N THR A 185 12.75 19.97 1.15
CA THR A 185 13.36 19.48 2.39
C THR A 185 14.14 18.21 2.12
#